data_AF-A0A6V7WPR7-F1
#
_entry.id   AF-A0A6V7WPR7-F1
#
_cell.length_a   1.000
_cell.length_b   1.000
_cell.length_c   1.000
_cell.angle_alpha   90.00
_cell.angle_beta   90.00
_cell.angle_gamma   90.00
#
_symmetry.space_group_name_H-M   'P 1'
#
loop_
_entity.id
_entity.type
_entity.pdbx_description
1 polymer ?
#
loop_
_entity_poly.entity_id
_entity_poly.type
_entity_poly.pdbx_seq_one_letter_code
_entity_poly.pdbx_strand_id
1 'polypeptide(L)'
;ILYHKDFERFKVQFTHTSIKYLSFSPQLGYVLGFENTNMVQNREIAKYGCDLRGGFSSFAVYTKGLTENMIIGNSLSSLLRVVSVAGAKPGEYNENIYDSPIYARVLPKEVNEIEIEIRTMDNGRLVPFSFGTVLIVLIFKKVINF
;
A
#
# COMPACT_ATOMS: atom_id res chain seq x y z
N ILE A 1 -3.36 -20.94 14.67
CA ILE A 1 -3.69 -19.53 14.97
C ILE A 1 -5.21 -19.42 15.00
N LEU A 2 -5.77 -18.80 16.04
CA LEU A 2 -7.21 -18.67 16.24
C LEU A 2 -7.58 -17.19 16.20
N TYR A 3 -8.73 -16.84 15.63
CA TYR A 3 -9.23 -15.46 15.62
C TYR A 3 -10.35 -15.31 16.66
N HIS A 4 -10.18 -14.39 17.61
CA HIS A 4 -11.19 -14.05 18.60
C HIS A 4 -12.05 -12.91 18.06
N LYS A 5 -13.31 -13.22 17.70
CA LYS A 5 -14.26 -12.24 17.16
C LYS A 5 -14.60 -11.13 18.15
N ASP A 6 -14.69 -11.45 19.44
CA ASP A 6 -15.08 -10.49 20.49
C ASP A 6 -14.02 -9.38 20.71
N PHE A 7 -12.76 -9.66 20.39
CA PHE A 7 -11.63 -8.74 20.57
C PHE A 7 -10.98 -8.34 19.25
N GLU A 8 -11.50 -8.85 18.13
CA GLU A 8 -10.96 -8.72 16.77
C GLU A 8 -9.44 -9.00 16.65
N ARG A 9 -8.95 -10.01 17.38
CA ARG A 9 -7.51 -10.30 17.54
C ARG A 9 -7.17 -11.76 17.31
N PHE A 10 -5.96 -12.00 16.83
CA PHE A 10 -5.41 -13.34 16.70
C PHE A 10 -4.79 -13.83 18.01
N LYS A 11 -4.92 -15.14 18.27
CA LYS A 11 -4.25 -15.87 19.33
C LYS A 11 -3.44 -17.01 18.74
N VAL A 12 -2.18 -17.12 19.16
CA VAL A 12 -1.35 -18.28 18.83
C VAL A 12 -1.61 -19.38 19.85
N GLN A 13 -1.79 -20.60 19.36
CA GLN A 13 -1.84 -21.78 20.21
C GLN A 13 -1.11 -22.91 19.50
N PHE A 14 -0.12 -23.47 20.17
CA PHE A 14 0.59 -24.66 19.74
C PHE A 14 0.57 -25.70 20.86
N THR A 15 0.42 -26.97 20.47
CA THR A 15 0.15 -28.10 21.37
C THR A 15 1.39 -28.94 21.66
N HIS A 16 2.44 -28.82 20.85
CA HIS A 16 3.66 -29.59 21.00
C HIS A 16 4.56 -28.98 22.08
N THR A 17 4.94 -29.78 23.08
CA THR A 17 5.71 -29.34 24.26
C THR A 17 7.13 -28.88 23.94
N SER A 18 7.71 -29.35 22.83
CA SER A 18 9.04 -28.93 22.38
C SER A 18 9.07 -27.57 21.65
N ILE A 19 7.92 -26.97 21.34
CA ILE A 19 7.88 -25.64 20.71
C ILE A 19 8.02 -24.59 21.82
N LYS A 20 9.06 -23.77 21.76
CA LYS A 20 9.31 -22.70 22.76
C LYS A 20 8.60 -21.40 22.39
N TYR A 21 8.69 -21.00 21.13
CA TYR A 21 8.07 -19.80 20.57
C TYR A 21 7.91 -19.96 19.06
N LEU A 22 7.09 -19.10 18.45
CA LEU A 22 7.01 -18.93 17.01
C LEU A 22 7.71 -17.64 16.60
N SER A 23 8.32 -17.64 15.43
CA SER A 23 8.72 -16.42 14.73
C SER A 23 7.89 -16.25 13.46
N PHE A 24 7.48 -15.03 13.20
CA PHE A 24 6.80 -14.60 11.98
C PHE A 24 7.72 -13.67 11.21
N SER A 25 7.60 -13.70 9.88
CA SER A 25 8.17 -12.63 9.06
C SER A 25 7.60 -11.28 9.52
N PRO A 26 8.34 -10.17 9.36
CA PRO A 26 7.85 -8.85 9.79
C PRO A 26 6.46 -8.52 9.23
N GLN A 27 6.22 -8.86 7.96
CA GLN A 27 4.94 -8.60 7.30
C GLN A 27 3.80 -9.47 7.85
N LEU A 28 4.05 -10.76 8.08
CA LEU A 28 3.03 -11.64 8.66
C LEU A 28 2.70 -11.23 10.10
N GLY A 29 3.71 -10.93 10.91
CA GLY A 29 3.50 -10.49 12.28
C GLY A 29 2.74 -9.17 12.38
N TYR A 30 3.02 -8.22 11.47
CA TYR A 30 2.25 -6.98 11.32
C TYR A 30 0.77 -7.25 11.00
N VAL A 31 0.50 -8.05 9.95
CA VAL A 31 -0.88 -8.40 9.53
C VAL A 31 -1.66 -9.06 10.67
N LEU A 32 -0.98 -9.92 11.44
CA LEU A 32 -1.59 -10.64 12.56
C LEU A 32 -1.68 -9.81 13.85
N GLY A 33 -1.03 -8.64 13.93
CA GLY A 33 -1.08 -7.72 15.08
C GLY A 33 -0.13 -8.07 16.25
N PHE A 34 0.90 -8.89 16.01
CA PHE A 34 1.90 -9.24 17.05
C PHE A 34 3.04 -8.23 17.08
N GLU A 35 3.32 -7.66 18.26
CA GLU A 35 4.39 -6.66 18.44
C GLU A 35 5.79 -7.27 18.35
N ASN A 36 6.01 -8.39 19.06
CA ASN A 36 7.28 -9.12 19.01
C ASN A 36 7.17 -10.32 18.07
N THR A 37 7.31 -10.07 16.77
CA THR A 37 7.13 -11.10 15.73
C THR A 37 8.16 -12.22 15.81
N ASN A 38 9.30 -12.00 16.48
CA ASN A 38 10.38 -12.99 16.57
C ASN A 38 10.21 -13.99 17.72
N MET A 39 9.35 -13.71 18.69
CA MET A 39 9.24 -14.50 19.92
C MET A 39 7.81 -14.63 20.45
N VAL A 40 6.88 -15.02 19.58
CA VAL A 40 5.46 -15.17 19.93
C VAL A 40 5.26 -16.42 20.79
N GLN A 41 4.74 -16.22 22.00
CA GLN A 41 4.57 -17.25 23.02
C GLN A 41 3.32 -18.09 22.81
N ASN A 42 3.27 -19.25 23.48
CA ASN A 42 2.06 -20.06 23.50
C ASN A 42 0.92 -19.29 24.17
N ARG A 43 -0.27 -19.35 23.57
CA ARG A 43 -1.49 -18.65 24.03
C ARG A 43 -1.40 -17.12 24.01
N GLU A 44 -0.36 -16.55 23.41
CA GLU A 44 -0.23 -15.10 23.24
C GLU A 44 -1.36 -14.57 22.34
N ILE A 45 -1.96 -13.47 22.77
CA ILE A 45 -2.96 -12.71 22.01
C ILE A 45 -2.27 -11.51 21.39
N ALA A 46 -2.53 -11.27 20.12
CA ALA A 46 -2.05 -10.11 19.37
C ALA A 46 -2.36 -8.81 20.12
N LYS A 47 -1.36 -7.93 20.19
CA LYS A 47 -1.47 -6.63 20.85
C LYS A 47 -2.38 -5.68 20.06
N TYR A 48 -2.34 -5.80 18.74
CA TYR A 48 -3.08 -4.95 17.80
C TYR A 48 -4.15 -5.77 17.06
N GLY A 49 -5.19 -5.09 16.55
CA GLY A 49 -6.15 -5.71 15.64
C GLY A 49 -5.46 -6.14 14.34
N CYS A 50 -6.02 -7.13 13.65
CA CYS A 50 -5.44 -7.57 12.40
C CYS A 50 -5.58 -6.53 11.28
N ASP A 51 -4.50 -6.25 10.56
CA ASP A 51 -4.56 -5.46 9.34
C ASP A 51 -4.39 -6.38 8.13
N LEU A 52 -5.50 -6.93 7.66
CA LEU A 52 -5.53 -7.77 6.45
C LEU A 52 -5.13 -7.02 5.19
N ARG A 53 -5.07 -5.68 5.24
CA ARG A 53 -4.49 -4.86 4.17
C ARG A 53 -2.97 -4.90 4.16
N GLY A 54 -2.32 -5.47 5.18
CA GLY A 54 -0.86 -5.54 5.27
C GLY A 54 -0.17 -4.18 5.19
N GLY A 55 -0.80 -3.12 5.69
CA GLY A 55 -0.28 -1.75 5.67
C GLY A 55 -0.61 -0.97 4.40
N PHE A 56 -1.25 -1.59 3.40
CA PHE A 56 -1.60 -0.94 2.13
C PHE A 56 -2.94 -0.23 2.23
N SER A 57 -2.93 1.01 2.73
CA SER A 57 -4.12 1.87 2.77
C SER A 57 -4.25 2.76 1.53
N SER A 58 -3.14 3.10 0.88
CA SER A 58 -3.09 4.00 -0.27
C SER A 58 -1.80 3.82 -1.07
N PHE A 59 -1.90 4.06 -2.39
CA PHE A 59 -0.76 4.12 -3.30
C PHE A 59 -0.53 5.55 -3.76
N ALA A 60 0.73 5.92 -3.90
CA ALA A 60 1.14 7.13 -4.61
C ALA A 60 1.65 6.75 -6.00
N VAL A 61 1.12 7.42 -7.01
CA VAL A 61 1.48 7.23 -8.43
C VAL A 61 2.35 8.41 -8.85
N TYR A 62 3.61 8.12 -9.14
CA TYR A 62 4.62 9.09 -9.55
C TYR A 62 4.90 8.99 -11.04
N THR A 63 5.23 10.14 -11.64
CA THR A 63 5.68 10.24 -13.04
C THR A 63 6.97 11.00 -13.11
N LYS A 64 8.10 10.31 -13.18
CA LYS A 64 9.39 10.99 -13.10
C LYS A 64 9.59 11.95 -14.29
N GLY A 65 9.73 13.24 -13.99
CA GLY A 65 10.03 14.27 -14.99
C GLY A 65 8.88 14.69 -15.91
N LEU A 66 7.67 14.14 -15.75
CA LEU A 66 6.54 14.50 -16.60
C LEU A 66 5.86 15.80 -16.14
N THR A 67 5.68 15.98 -14.82
CA THR A 67 4.99 17.14 -14.25
C THR A 67 5.86 17.91 -13.27
N GLU A 68 5.41 19.10 -12.87
CA GLU A 68 6.03 19.86 -11.79
C GLU A 68 6.14 19.04 -10.51
N ASN A 69 7.28 19.15 -9.83
CA ASN A 69 7.46 18.43 -8.58
C ASN A 69 6.63 19.08 -7.47
N MET A 70 6.07 18.23 -6.61
CA MET A 70 5.36 18.63 -5.41
C MET A 70 6.12 18.14 -4.17
N ILE A 71 5.97 18.86 -3.06
CA ILE A 71 6.53 18.47 -1.76
C ILE A 71 5.65 17.36 -1.17
N ILE A 72 6.27 16.20 -0.89
CA ILE A 72 5.60 15.03 -0.31
C ILE A 72 6.47 14.54 0.84
N GLY A 73 5.96 14.74 2.07
CA GLY A 73 6.73 14.50 3.28
C GLY A 73 8.01 15.34 3.28
N ASN A 74 9.16 14.68 3.27
CA ASN A 74 10.49 15.28 3.21
C ASN A 74 11.15 15.18 1.82
N SER A 75 10.39 14.90 0.77
CA SER A 75 10.89 14.72 -0.61
C SER A 75 10.20 15.66 -1.60
N LEU A 76 10.89 15.96 -2.70
CA LEU A 76 10.35 16.72 -3.83
C LEU A 76 10.19 15.77 -5.02
N SER A 77 8.96 15.45 -5.41
CA SER A 77 8.69 14.44 -6.45
C SER A 77 7.49 14.80 -7.32
N SER A 78 7.50 14.35 -8.58
CA SER A 78 6.37 14.50 -9.51
C SER A 78 5.32 13.42 -9.21
N LEU A 79 4.36 13.77 -8.36
CA LEU A 79 3.22 12.92 -7.99
C LEU A 79 2.01 13.29 -8.84
N LEU A 80 1.42 12.30 -9.49
CA LEU A 80 0.16 12.48 -10.20
C LEU A 80 -1.04 12.41 -9.26
N ARG A 81 -1.07 11.38 -8.39
CA ARG A 81 -2.22 11.10 -7.55
C ARG A 81 -1.89 10.15 -6.41
N VAL A 82 -2.63 10.31 -5.31
CA VAL A 82 -2.78 9.29 -4.28
C VAL A 82 -4.09 8.55 -4.50
N VAL A 83 -4.03 7.22 -4.64
CA VAL A 83 -5.17 6.33 -4.82
C VAL A 83 -5.42 5.60 -3.52
N SER A 84 -6.59 5.81 -2.92
CA SER A 84 -7.03 5.08 -1.73
C SER A 84 -7.43 3.67 -2.10
N VAL A 85 -7.00 2.69 -1.31
CA VAL A 85 -7.42 1.30 -1.46
C VAL A 85 -8.58 1.04 -0.51
N ALA A 86 -9.75 0.73 -1.06
CA ALA A 86 -10.99 0.49 -0.31
C ALA A 86 -11.61 -0.84 -0.74
N GLY A 87 -11.94 -1.70 0.22
CA GLY A 87 -12.33 -3.09 -0.08
C GLY A 87 -11.10 -3.97 -0.15
N ALA A 88 -10.77 -4.57 1.00
CA ALA A 88 -9.58 -5.40 1.18
C ALA A 88 -9.92 -6.90 1.21
N LYS A 89 -11.01 -7.30 0.55
CA LYS A 89 -11.31 -8.72 0.42
C LYS A 89 -10.54 -9.28 -0.77
N PRO A 90 -9.86 -10.42 -0.61
CA PRO A 90 -9.25 -11.12 -1.73
C PRO A 90 -10.28 -11.36 -2.84
N GLY A 91 -9.98 -10.92 -4.06
CA GLY A 91 -10.86 -11.06 -5.23
C GLY A 91 -11.74 -9.86 -5.55
N GLU A 92 -11.76 -8.80 -4.73
CA GLU A 92 -12.46 -7.55 -5.06
C GLU A 92 -11.57 -6.63 -5.92
N TYR A 93 -12.16 -6.06 -6.96
CA TYR A 93 -11.52 -5.02 -7.78
C TYR A 93 -11.56 -3.69 -7.02
N ASN A 94 -10.38 -3.07 -6.87
CA ASN A 94 -10.26 -1.72 -6.36
C ASN A 94 -10.33 -0.74 -7.55
N GLU A 95 -11.53 -0.31 -7.90
CA GLU A 95 -11.77 0.73 -8.89
C GLU A 95 -12.13 2.04 -8.18
N ASN A 96 -11.34 3.09 -8.42
CA ASN A 96 -11.67 4.44 -7.95
C ASN A 96 -11.97 5.32 -9.17
N ILE A 97 -13.24 5.72 -9.29
CA ILE A 97 -13.69 6.68 -10.29
C ILE A 97 -13.62 8.07 -9.65
N TYR A 98 -12.98 9.00 -10.34
CA TYR A 98 -12.82 10.38 -9.88
C TYR A 98 -13.53 11.32 -10.83
N ASP A 99 -14.65 11.89 -10.40
CA ASP A 99 -15.51 12.75 -11.22
C ASP A 99 -14.84 14.06 -11.64
N SER A 100 -13.83 14.50 -10.89
CA SER A 100 -13.05 15.73 -11.16
C SER A 100 -11.58 15.40 -11.41
N PRO A 101 -11.13 15.32 -12.69
CA PRO A 101 -9.73 15.09 -12.99
C PRO A 101 -8.87 16.30 -12.59
N ILE A 102 -7.89 16.07 -11.73
CA ILE A 102 -6.83 17.04 -11.43
C ILE A 102 -5.84 17.04 -12.59
N TYR A 103 -5.59 18.21 -13.18
CA TYR A 103 -4.59 18.41 -14.22
C TYR A 103 -3.32 19.00 -13.62
N ALA A 104 -2.17 18.45 -14.00
CA ALA A 104 -0.85 19.00 -13.69
C ALA A 104 -0.19 19.48 -14.99
N ARG A 105 0.67 20.50 -14.88
CA ARG A 105 1.41 21.01 -16.03
C ARG A 105 2.43 19.97 -16.48
N VAL A 106 2.38 19.62 -17.76
CA VAL A 106 3.40 18.78 -18.40
C VAL A 106 4.60 19.65 -18.74
N LEU A 107 5.78 19.25 -18.28
CA LEU A 107 7.03 20.00 -18.46
C LEU A 107 7.72 19.72 -19.79
N PRO A 108 7.88 18.44 -20.22
CA PRO A 108 8.56 18.15 -21.46
C PRO A 108 7.71 18.56 -22.67
N LYS A 109 8.35 19.08 -23.71
CA LYS A 109 7.70 19.33 -25.01
C LYS A 109 7.47 18.05 -25.81
N GLU A 110 8.39 17.09 -25.66
CA GLU A 110 8.37 15.78 -26.31
C GLU A 110 8.77 14.72 -25.28
N VAL A 111 8.13 13.56 -25.34
CA VAL A 111 8.37 12.44 -24.43
C VAL A 111 8.34 11.14 -25.23
N ASN A 112 9.43 10.38 -25.19
CA ASN A 112 9.51 9.07 -25.83
C ASN A 112 9.03 7.96 -24.90
N GLU A 113 9.23 8.12 -23.59
CA GLU A 113 8.91 7.14 -22.56
C GLU A 113 8.38 7.84 -21.31
N ILE A 114 7.29 7.31 -20.75
CA ILE A 114 6.72 7.77 -19.49
C ILE A 114 6.94 6.68 -18.45
N GLU A 115 7.81 6.96 -17.49
CA GLU A 115 8.05 6.07 -16.36
C GLU A 115 7.02 6.33 -15.26
N ILE A 116 6.27 5.28 -14.87
CA ILE A 116 5.35 5.31 -13.74
C ILE A 116 5.93 4.50 -12.59
N GLU A 117 6.02 5.13 -11.41
CA GLU A 117 6.31 4.41 -10.17
C GLU A 117 5.08 4.40 -9.28
N ILE A 118 4.69 3.22 -8.79
CA ILE A 118 3.64 3.07 -7.79
C ILE A 118 4.32 2.72 -6.47
N ARG A 119 4.18 3.59 -5.48
CA ARG A 119 4.79 3.42 -4.15
C ARG A 119 3.73 3.40 -3.06
N THR A 120 4.06 2.74 -1.97
CA THR A 120 3.23 2.75 -0.76
C THR A 120 3.39 4.08 -0.02
N MET A 121 2.30 4.59 0.54
CA MET A 121 2.32 5.88 1.26
C MET A 121 2.95 5.81 2.65
N ASP A 122 3.00 4.63 3.26
CA ASP A 122 3.48 4.41 4.63
C ASP A 122 5.00 4.52 4.75
N ASN A 123 5.74 4.03 3.74
CA ASN A 123 7.20 3.94 3.77
C ASN A 123 7.87 4.21 2.41
N GLY A 124 7.12 4.57 1.37
CA GLY A 124 7.66 4.95 0.06
C GLY A 124 8.23 3.77 -0.76
N ARG A 125 8.01 2.52 -0.34
CA ARG A 125 8.50 1.34 -1.07
C ARG A 125 7.73 1.16 -2.37
N LEU A 126 8.42 0.65 -3.40
CA LEU A 126 7.76 0.23 -4.62
C LEU A 126 6.77 -0.88 -4.31
N VAL A 127 5.57 -0.77 -4.89
CA VAL A 127 4.54 -1.82 -4.76
C VAL A 127 5.02 -3.06 -5.52
N PRO A 128 5.18 -4.20 -4.85
CA PRO A 128 5.57 -5.42 -5.52
C PRO A 128 4.38 -5.97 -6.32
N PHE A 129 4.38 -5.77 -7.64
CA PHE A 129 3.43 -6.39 -8.54
C PHE A 129 3.77 -7.87 -8.73
N SER A 130 3.41 -8.70 -7.76
CA SER A 130 3.55 -10.15 -7.87
C SER A 130 2.42 -10.78 -8.69
N PHE A 131 1.24 -10.16 -8.73
CA PHE A 131 0.05 -10.60 -9.47
C PHE A 131 -0.91 -9.41 -9.69
N GLY A 132 -1.72 -9.47 -10.75
CA GLY A 132 -2.72 -8.44 -11.10
C GLY A 132 -2.47 -7.76 -12.45
N THR A 133 -3.41 -6.92 -12.87
CA THR A 133 -3.33 -6.10 -14.09
C THR A 133 -3.46 -4.64 -13.71
N VAL A 134 -2.61 -3.79 -14.27
CA VAL A 134 -2.64 -2.33 -14.07
C VAL A 134 -3.07 -1.67 -15.36
N LEU A 135 -4.09 -0.81 -15.29
CA LEU A 135 -4.49 0.06 -16.38
C LEU A 135 -4.31 1.51 -15.95
N ILE A 136 -3.52 2.26 -16.71
CA ILE A 136 -3.29 3.69 -16.48
C ILE A 136 -3.77 4.46 -17.70
N VAL A 137 -4.63 5.46 -17.47
CA VAL A 137 -5.13 6.35 -18.51
C VAL A 137 -4.66 7.77 -18.20
N LEU A 138 -3.82 8.31 -19.08
CA LEU A 138 -3.33 9.69 -18.98
C LEU A 138 -4.10 10.58 -19.97
N ILE A 139 -4.64 11.69 -19.49
CA ILE A 139 -5.38 12.66 -20.30
C ILE A 139 -4.54 13.91 -20.47
N PHE A 140 -4.14 14.20 -21.71
CA PHE A 140 -3.39 15.41 -22.06
C PHE A 140 -4.33 16.47 -22.63
N LYS A 141 -4.42 17.63 -21.96
CA LYS A 141 -5.19 18.78 -22.42
C LYS A 141 -4.25 19.91 -22.82
N LYS A 142 -4.39 20.41 -24.05
CA LYS A 142 -3.66 21.60 -24.50
C LYS A 142 -4.10 22.81 -23.66
N VAL A 143 -3.16 23.44 -22.98
CA VAL A 143 -3.40 24.72 -22.29
C VAL A 143 -3.38 25.82 -23.36
N ILE A 144 -4.46 26.57 -23.45
CA ILE A 144 -4.52 27.79 -24.26
C ILE A 144 -4.14 28.92 -23.31
N ASN A 145 -2.90 29.40 -23.41
CA ASN A 145 -2.50 30.62 -22.72
C ASN A 145 -3.00 31.80 -23.58
N PHE A 146 -3.84 32.65 -23.00
CA PHE A 146 -4.26 33.94 -23.57
C PHE A 146 -3.23 35.01 -23.21
#